data_AF-A0A240ECP8-F1
#
_entry.id   AF-A0A240ECP8-F1
#
_cell.length_a   1.000
_cell.length_b   1.000
_cell.length_c   1.000
_cell.angle_alpha   90.00
_cell.angle_beta   90.00
_cell.angle_gamma   90.00
#
_symmetry.space_group_name_H-M   'P 1'
#
loop_
_entity.id
_entity.type
_entity.pdbx_description
1 polymer ?
#
loop_
_entity_poly.entity_id
_entity_poly.type
_entity_poly.pdbx_seq_one_letter_code
_entity_poly.pdbx_strand_id
1 'polypeptide(L)'
;MFSPTVANMRPDVYQLQAQSNAFGSREALRNKLLKKAGEICGSVGFDELDANNNITNHFTSYNSGMVIPVSTKAAIMTIKCKE
;
A
#
# COMPACT_ATOMS: atom_id res chain seq x y z
N MET A 1 -0.85 8.35 -16.64
CA MET A 1 -0.37 7.39 -15.61
C MET A 1 -1.24 7.61 -14.37
N PHE A 2 -2.06 6.64 -13.95
CA PHE A 2 -3.02 6.86 -12.86
C PHE A 2 -2.30 6.94 -11.51
N SER A 3 -2.54 8.04 -10.78
CA SER A 3 -2.07 8.19 -9.39
C SER A 3 -2.88 7.27 -8.48
N PRO A 4 -2.26 6.68 -7.44
CA PRO A 4 -3.00 5.90 -6.45
C PRO A 4 -4.02 6.79 -5.73
N THR A 5 -5.24 6.29 -5.58
CA THR A 5 -6.28 6.93 -4.77
C THR A 5 -6.05 6.59 -3.30
N VAL A 6 -6.22 7.57 -2.42
CA VAL A 6 -6.06 7.43 -0.97
C VAL A 6 -7.39 7.72 -0.32
N ALA A 7 -7.91 6.79 0.48
CA ALA A 7 -9.07 7.00 1.32
C ALA A 7 -8.65 6.87 2.78
N ASN A 8 -9.02 7.84 3.62
CA ASN A 8 -8.83 7.74 5.06
C ASN A 8 -10.04 6.99 5.64
N MET A 9 -9.78 5.82 6.23
CA MET A 9 -10.85 4.98 6.81
C MET A 9 -11.05 5.29 8.30
N ARG A 10 -9.96 5.50 9.04
CA ARG A 10 -9.92 5.76 10.49
C ARG A 10 -8.66 6.57 10.81
N PRO A 11 -8.56 7.19 12.01
CA PRO A 11 -7.29 7.81 12.43
C PRO A 11 -6.12 6.83 12.22
N ASP A 12 -5.10 7.32 11.51
CA ASP A 12 -3.89 6.59 11.12
C ASP A 12 -4.05 5.37 10.22
N VAL A 13 -5.26 5.07 9.73
CA VAL A 13 -5.53 3.96 8.79
C VAL A 13 -5.96 4.47 7.42
N TYR A 14 -5.15 4.16 6.41
CA TYR A 14 -5.33 4.61 5.03
C TYR A 14 -5.54 3.43 4.09
N GLN A 15 -6.53 3.53 3.23
CA GLN A 15 -6.73 2.63 2.10
C GLN A 15 -6.12 3.23 0.84
N LEU A 16 -5.22 2.50 0.22
CA LEU A 16 -4.53 2.87 -1.01
C LEU A 16 -5.01 1.99 -2.14
N GLN A 17 -5.42 2.61 -3.25
CA GLN A 17 -5.86 1.91 -4.44
C GLN A 17 -5.04 2.35 -5.64
N ALA A 18 -4.34 1.42 -6.26
CA ALA A 18 -3.60 1.64 -7.50
C ALA A 18 -4.29 0.92 -8.65
N GLN A 19 -4.51 1.64 -9.75
CA GLN A 19 -5.07 1.09 -10.97
C GLN A 19 -3.99 0.98 -12.05
N SER A 20 -4.03 -0.12 -12.79
CA SER A 20 -3.14 -0.40 -13.92
C SER A 20 -3.90 -0.28 -15.23
N ASN A 21 -3.19 0.14 -16.29
CA ASN A 21 -3.66 -0.11 -17.65
C ASN A 21 -3.40 -1.58 -18.04
N ALA A 22 -3.85 -2.00 -19.22
CA ALA A 22 -3.71 -3.37 -19.74
C ALA A 22 -2.27 -3.90 -19.84
N PHE A 23 -1.25 -3.05 -19.64
CA PHE A 23 0.18 -3.37 -19.72
C PHE A 23 0.93 -3.21 -18.39
N GLY A 24 0.27 -2.75 -17.32
CA GLY A 24 0.98 -2.49 -16.08
C GLY A 24 1.14 -3.75 -15.24
N SER A 25 2.40 -4.08 -14.90
CA SER A 25 2.75 -5.26 -14.13
C SER A 25 2.31 -5.16 -12.67
N ARG A 26 2.14 -6.33 -12.05
CA ARG A 26 1.76 -6.48 -10.64
C ARG A 26 2.76 -5.78 -9.71
N GLU A 27 4.05 -5.95 -9.99
CA GLU A 27 5.15 -5.37 -9.25
C GLU A 27 5.12 -3.84 -9.34
N ALA A 28 4.79 -3.29 -10.51
CA ALA A 28 4.67 -1.84 -10.69
C ALA A 28 3.50 -1.24 -9.90
N LEU A 29 2.37 -1.94 -9.78
CA LEU A 29 1.26 -1.50 -8.94
C LEU A 29 1.62 -1.53 -7.46
N ARG A 30 2.30 -2.60 -7.01
CA ARG A 30 2.76 -2.70 -5.62
C ARG A 30 3.74 -1.59 -5.27
N ASN A 31 4.72 -1.32 -6.12
CA ASN A 31 5.70 -0.25 -5.90
C ASN A 31 5.03 1.12 -5.82
N LYS A 32 3.98 1.38 -6.61
CA LYS A 32 3.19 2.62 -6.50
C LYS A 32 2.48 2.72 -5.15
N LEU A 33 1.86 1.64 -4.69
CA LEU A 33 1.20 1.59 -3.38
C LEU A 33 2.19 1.79 -2.23
N LEU A 34 3.35 1.11 -2.27
CA LEU A 34 4.40 1.25 -1.26
C LEU A 34 4.98 2.65 -1.23
N LYS A 35 5.28 3.23 -2.41
CA LYS A 35 5.76 4.61 -2.50
C LYS A 35 4.74 5.58 -1.91
N LYS A 36 3.45 5.39 -2.21
CA LYS A 36 2.40 6.26 -1.67
C LYS A 36 2.23 6.11 -0.16
N ALA A 37 2.35 4.89 0.36
CA ALA A 37 2.35 4.62 1.79
C ALA A 37 3.52 5.30 2.52
N GLY A 38 4.73 5.21 1.94
CA GLY A 38 5.91 5.92 2.44
C GLY A 38 5.77 7.45 2.40
N GLU A 39 5.11 8.00 1.37
CA GLU A 39 4.79 9.44 1.31
C GLU A 39 3.80 9.86 2.41
N ILE A 40 2.86 8.99 2.81
CA ILE A 40 1.84 9.31 3.81
C ILE A 40 2.39 9.15 5.23
N CYS A 41 3.07 8.03 5.52
CA CYS A 41 3.54 7.70 6.86
C CYS A 41 5.00 8.14 7.12
N GLY A 42 5.66 8.73 6.12
CA GLY A 42 7.02 9.27 6.25
C GLY A 42 8.07 8.24 6.64
N SER A 43 9.07 8.68 7.41
CA SER A 43 10.23 7.87 7.82
C SER A 43 9.92 6.81 8.89
N VAL A 44 8.75 6.88 9.53
CA VAL A 44 8.34 6.01 10.66
C VAL A 44 7.98 4.61 10.17
N GLY A 45 7.53 4.49 8.92
CA GLY A 45 7.05 3.24 8.33
C GLY A 45 5.55 3.04 8.54
N PHE A 46 5.05 1.88 8.10
CA PHE A 46 3.63 1.56 8.11
C PHE A 46 3.39 0.05 8.25
N ASP A 47 2.24 -0.32 8.77
CA ASP A 47 1.79 -1.71 8.83
C ASP A 47 0.73 -1.94 7.77
N GLU A 48 0.81 -3.04 7.03
CA GLU A 48 -0.25 -3.45 6.12
C GLU A 48 -1.30 -4.26 6.89
N LEU A 49 -2.56 -3.95 6.66
CA LEU A 49 -3.71 -4.59 7.30
C LEU A 49 -4.46 -5.49 6.31
N ASP A 50 -4.94 -6.65 6.78
CA ASP A 50 -5.90 -7.46 6.03
C ASP A 50 -7.32 -6.88 6.07
N ALA A 51 -8.26 -7.58 5.40
CA ALA A 51 -9.68 -7.23 5.40
C ALA A 51 -10.33 -7.24 6.81
N ASN A 52 -9.70 -7.90 7.79
CA ASN A 52 -10.15 -7.98 9.17
C ASN A 52 -9.45 -6.94 10.09
N ASN A 53 -8.64 -6.03 9.52
CA ASN A 53 -7.79 -5.08 10.24
C ASN A 53 -6.67 -5.70 11.08
N ASN A 54 -6.29 -6.95 10.82
CA ASN A 54 -5.12 -7.54 11.44
C ASN A 54 -3.87 -7.09 10.68
N ILE A 55 -2.79 -6.85 11.42
CA ILE A 55 -1.50 -6.53 10.82
C ILE A 55 -0.98 -7.79 10.14
N THR A 56 -0.84 -7.76 8.81
CA THR A 56 -0.27 -8.85 8.04
C THR A 56 1.21 -8.65 7.78
N ASN A 57 1.65 -7.40 7.61
CA ASN A 57 3.05 -7.09 7.33
C ASN A 57 3.48 -5.80 8.02
N HIS A 58 4.73 -5.79 8.47
CA HIS A 58 5.37 -4.60 9.01
C HIS A 58 6.36 -4.03 7.98
N PHE A 59 6.12 -2.80 7.52
CA PHE A 59 7.06 -2.07 6.68
C PHE A 59 7.77 -1.02 7.52
N THR A 60 9.08 -1.15 7.65
CA THR A 60 9.95 -0.05 8.08
C THR A 60 10.43 0.70 6.85
N SER A 61 10.74 2.00 6.98
CA SER A 61 11.17 2.84 5.85
C SER A 61 12.38 2.29 5.07
N TYR A 62 13.11 1.33 5.64
CA TYR A 62 14.30 0.71 5.05
C TYR A 62 14.08 -0.66 4.38
N ASN A 63 12.96 -1.36 4.60
CA ASN A 63 12.75 -2.71 4.06
C ASN A 63 11.44 -2.83 3.27
N SER A 64 11.38 -2.14 2.13
CA SER A 64 10.34 -2.35 1.12
C SER A 64 10.71 -3.52 0.21
N GLY A 65 10.69 -4.74 0.74
CA GLY A 65 11.15 -5.93 0.02
C GLY A 65 10.41 -7.19 0.42
N MET A 66 9.09 -7.24 0.32
CA MET A 66 8.36 -8.50 0.43
C MET A 66 7.19 -8.57 -0.55
N VAL A 67 7.16 -9.68 -1.30
CA VAL A 67 6.27 -9.94 -2.44
C VAL A 67 5.03 -10.70 -1.96
N ILE A 68 3.85 -10.14 -2.22
CA ILE A 68 2.55 -10.79 -1.92
C ILE A 68 1.73 -10.78 -3.22
N PRO A 69 1.05 -11.88 -3.57
CA PRO A 69 0.27 -11.96 -4.80
C PRO A 69 -0.96 -11.06 -4.74
N VAL A 70 -1.06 -10.09 -5.66
CA VAL A 70 -2.28 -9.33 -5.95
C VAL A 70 -2.85 -9.70 -7.32
N SER A 71 -4.17 -9.84 -7.38
CA SER A 71 -4.93 -10.16 -8.58
C SER A 71 -5.10 -8.94 -9.50
N THR A 72 -5.32 -9.22 -10.78
CA THR A 72 -5.20 -8.36 -11.96
C THR A 72 -6.03 -7.07 -11.97
N LYS A 73 -5.49 -6.04 -12.66
CA LYS A 73 -6.03 -4.70 -13.00
C LYS A 73 -6.06 -3.63 -11.90
N ALA A 74 -6.32 -4.00 -10.65
CA ALA A 74 -6.29 -3.06 -9.53
C ALA A 74 -5.68 -3.73 -8.30
N ALA A 75 -4.84 -2.98 -7.59
CA ALA A 75 -4.28 -3.40 -6.31
C ALA A 75 -4.82 -2.47 -5.22
N ILE A 76 -5.28 -3.06 -4.12
CA ILE A 76 -5.75 -2.35 -2.93
C ILE A 76 -4.84 -2.76 -1.79
N MET A 77 -4.40 -1.80 -0.99
CA MET A 77 -3.62 -2.01 0.22
C MET A 77 -4.19 -1.12 1.32
N THR A 78 -4.49 -1.73 2.47
CA THR A 78 -4.81 -0.95 3.67
C THR A 78 -3.55 -0.85 4.52
N ILE A 79 -3.21 0.35 4.96
CA ILE A 79 -2.07 0.60 5.83
C ILE A 79 -2.49 1.29 7.12
N LYS A 80 -1.70 1.09 8.16
CA LYS A 80 -1.71 1.91 9.37
C LYS A 80 -0.34 2.59 9.50
N CYS A 81 -0.31 3.92 9.64
CA CYS A 81 0.95 4.61 9.92
C CYS A 81 1.42 4.29 11.34
N LYS A 82 2.73 4.14 11.50
CA LYS A 82 3.35 4.01 12.83
C LYS A 82 3.50 5.40 13.44
N GLU A 83 3.34 5.46 14.76
CA GLU A 83 3.63 6.65 15.57
C GLU A 83 5.13 6.84 15.75
#